data_AF-A0A1V2VVJ8-F1
#
_entry.id   AF-A0A1V2VVJ8-F1
#
_cell.length_a   1.000
_cell.length_b   1.000
_cell.length_c   1.000
_cell.angle_alpha   90.00
_cell.angle_beta   90.00
_cell.angle_gamma   90.00
#
_symmetry.space_group_name_H-M   'P 1'
#
loop_
_entity.id
_entity.type
_entity.pdbx_description
1 polymer ?
#
loop_
_entity_poly.entity_id
_entity_poly.type
_entity_poly.pdbx_seq_one_letter_code
_entity_poly.pdbx_strand_id
1 'polypeptide(L)'
;MGTTNLDLQWHNQLFDIRRSIRYHNRRRAFFDRLDQMTNMLSVIFGSTAVYGVLEQQYKAVALVAAGLVTVLSAINLVVGSSQRARAHADFARQFIGLEKRMALSVPDESVLLAVSGERLTIEAEEPPVLHVLNVMCHNEQMRAMGYADDQLAKVGFWQRMFSQLFDFQEHALRSSKP
;
A
#
# COMPACT_ATOMS: atom_id res chain seq x y z
N MET A 1 -15.34 5.98 -34.28
CA MET A 1 -15.07 4.54 -34.17
C MET A 1 -15.63 4.09 -32.84
N GLY A 2 -16.63 3.20 -32.83
CA GLY A 2 -17.19 2.68 -31.58
C GLY A 2 -16.14 1.82 -30.88
N THR A 3 -15.97 1.99 -29.57
CA THR A 3 -15.17 1.09 -28.73
C THR A 3 -15.74 -0.31 -28.85
N THR A 4 -14.93 -1.27 -29.29
CA THR A 4 -15.34 -2.68 -29.30
C THR A 4 -15.47 -3.20 -27.87
N ASN A 5 -16.18 -4.32 -27.67
CA ASN A 5 -16.26 -4.94 -26.35
C ASN A 5 -14.86 -5.31 -25.81
N LEU A 6 -13.97 -5.76 -26.70
CA LEU A 6 -12.57 -6.06 -26.39
C LEU A 6 -11.80 -4.81 -25.92
N ASP A 7 -11.97 -3.66 -26.58
CA ASP A 7 -11.31 -2.41 -26.17
C ASP A 7 -11.71 -2.00 -24.75
N LEU A 8 -12.99 -2.18 -24.39
CA LEU A 8 -13.50 -1.89 -23.06
C LEU A 8 -12.92 -2.85 -22.01
N GLN A 9 -12.91 -4.15 -22.30
CA GLN A 9 -12.32 -5.13 -21.38
C GLN A 9 -10.82 -4.91 -21.19
N TRP A 10 -10.10 -4.61 -22.28
CA TRP A 10 -8.68 -4.27 -22.25
C TRP A 10 -8.41 -3.05 -21.38
N HIS A 11 -9.20 -1.99 -21.57
CA HIS A 11 -9.12 -0.77 -20.78
C HIS A 11 -9.36 -1.03 -19.28
N ASN A 12 -10.42 -1.77 -18.95
CA ASN A 12 -10.77 -2.10 -17.57
C ASN A 12 -9.70 -2.95 -16.90
N GLN A 13 -9.18 -3.96 -17.61
CA GLN A 13 -8.11 -4.80 -17.09
C GLN A 13 -6.84 -3.98 -16.83
N LEU A 14 -6.46 -3.09 -17.75
CA LEU A 14 -5.30 -2.22 -17.56
C LEU A 14 -5.51 -1.22 -16.41
N PHE A 15 -6.73 -0.71 -16.26
CA PHE A 15 -7.11 0.15 -15.15
C PHE A 15 -6.93 -0.56 -13.80
N ASP A 16 -7.46 -1.77 -13.68
CA ASP A 16 -7.37 -2.59 -12.46
C ASP A 16 -5.91 -2.92 -12.11
N ILE A 17 -5.10 -3.34 -13.09
CA ILE A 17 -3.67 -3.62 -12.91
C ILE A 17 -2.96 -2.37 -12.38
N ARG A 18 -3.18 -1.21 -12.99
CA ARG A 18 -2.55 0.05 -12.56
C ARG A 18 -2.99 0.47 -11.16
N ARG A 19 -4.26 0.25 -10.80
CA ARG A 19 -4.75 0.46 -9.43
C ARG A 19 -4.00 -0.46 -8.44
N SER A 20 -3.85 -1.75 -8.75
CA SER A 20 -3.11 -2.70 -7.89
C SER A 20 -1.64 -2.31 -7.72
N ILE A 21 -0.97 -1.84 -8.78
CA ILE A 21 0.40 -1.29 -8.68
C ILE A 21 0.47 -0.14 -7.68
N ARG A 22 -0.46 0.83 -7.76
CA ARG A 22 -0.51 1.96 -6.82
C ARG A 22 -0.78 1.51 -5.39
N TYR A 23 -1.70 0.57 -5.21
CA TYR A 23 -2.03 -0.01 -3.91
C TYR A 23 -0.80 -0.63 -3.25
N HIS A 24 -0.11 -1.53 -3.94
CA HIS A 24 1.07 -2.19 -3.38
C HIS A 24 2.24 -1.23 -3.16
N ASN A 25 2.46 -0.26 -4.05
CA ASN A 25 3.47 0.78 -3.82
C ASN A 25 3.18 1.61 -2.56
N ARG A 26 1.90 1.92 -2.29
CA ARG A 26 1.50 2.59 -1.05
C ARG A 26 1.71 1.74 0.19
N ARG A 27 1.35 0.45 0.12
CA ARG A 27 1.55 -0.49 1.23
C ARG A 27 3.04 -0.68 1.53
N ARG A 28 3.86 -0.85 0.48
CA ARG A 28 5.32 -0.88 0.58
C ARG A 28 5.84 0.38 1.29
N ALA A 29 5.49 1.57 0.80
CA ALA A 29 5.98 2.82 1.38
C ALA A 29 5.57 3.01 2.85
N PHE A 30 4.39 2.52 3.25
CA PHE A 30 3.97 2.53 4.65
C PHE A 30 4.87 1.64 5.51
N PHE A 31 5.10 0.39 5.11
CA PHE A 31 5.94 -0.54 5.86
C PHE A 31 7.43 -0.15 5.87
N ASP A 32 7.94 0.37 4.75
CA ASP A 32 9.31 0.91 4.66
C ASP A 32 9.49 2.06 5.67
N ARG A 33 8.52 2.98 5.78
CA ARG A 33 8.57 4.07 6.76
C ARG A 33 8.46 3.56 8.20
N LEU A 34 7.60 2.57 8.45
CA LEU A 34 7.45 1.99 9.79
C LEU A 34 8.77 1.35 10.27
N ASP A 35 9.43 0.60 9.40
CA ASP A 35 10.74 -0.02 9.68
C ASP A 35 11.79 1.06 9.96
N GLN A 36 11.91 2.05 9.08
CA GLN A 36 12.87 3.15 9.22
C GLN A 36 12.64 3.97 10.50
N MET A 37 11.38 4.29 10.82
CA MET A 37 11.04 5.03 12.04
C MET A 37 11.38 4.21 13.29
N THR A 38 11.08 2.91 13.28
CA THR A 38 11.40 2.04 14.43
C THR A 38 12.92 1.96 14.62
N ASN A 39 13.68 1.74 13.55
CA ASN A 39 15.14 1.67 13.60
C ASN A 39 15.74 3.00 14.08
N MET A 40 15.25 4.13 13.58
CA MET A 40 15.69 5.46 14.02
C MET A 40 15.43 5.69 15.51
N LEU A 41 14.21 5.41 15.99
CA LEU A 41 13.86 5.56 17.40
C LEU A 41 14.67 4.61 18.29
N SER A 42 14.91 3.38 17.85
CA SER A 42 15.76 2.43 18.57
C SER A 42 17.18 2.94 18.75
N VAL A 43 17.76 3.61 17.74
CA VAL A 43 19.08 4.23 17.86
C VAL A 43 19.04 5.40 18.86
N ILE A 44 18.09 6.32 18.73
CA ILE A 44 17.99 7.50 19.60
C ILE A 44 17.81 7.09 21.07
N PHE A 45 16.84 6.23 21.34
CA PHE A 45 16.55 5.78 22.70
C PHE A 45 17.62 4.81 23.22
N GLY A 46 18.23 4.00 22.36
CA GLY A 46 19.37 3.16 22.73
C GLY A 46 20.56 3.98 23.21
N SER A 47 20.92 5.03 22.46
CA SER A 47 21.97 5.97 22.86
C SER A 47 21.62 6.71 24.16
N THR A 48 20.36 7.15 24.30
CA THR A 48 19.86 7.81 25.52
C THR A 48 19.94 6.89 26.73
N ALA A 49 19.59 5.61 26.56
CA ALA A 49 19.69 4.60 27.61
C ALA A 49 21.14 4.40 28.06
N VAL A 50 22.07 4.28 27.13
CA VAL A 50 23.51 4.14 27.45
C VAL A 50 24.02 5.36 28.21
N TYR A 51 23.74 6.57 27.74
CA TYR A 51 24.18 7.79 28.42
C TYR A 51 23.60 7.92 29.83
N GLY A 52 22.30 7.62 30.00
CA GLY A 52 21.64 7.70 31.30
C GLY A 52 22.08 6.62 32.30
N VAL A 53 22.69 5.51 31.85
CA VAL A 53 23.33 4.53 32.74
C VAL A 53 24.68 5.04 33.25
N LEU A 54 25.43 5.76 32.42
CA LEU A 54 26.75 6.32 32.78
C LEU A 54 26.63 7.47 33.79
N GLU A 55 25.52 8.19 33.78
CA GLU A 55 25.22 9.29 34.72
C GLU A 55 24.27 8.83 35.84
N GLN A 56 24.75 8.81 37.09
CA GLN A 56 23.97 8.26 38.22
C GLN A 56 22.62 8.95 38.47
N GLN A 57 22.50 10.22 38.10
CA GLN A 57 21.30 11.05 38.26
C GLN A 57 20.20 10.76 37.23
N TYR A 58 20.48 10.00 36.15
CA TYR A 58 19.54 9.79 35.04
C TYR A 58 19.08 8.32 34.86
N LYS A 59 19.24 7.48 35.89
CA LYS A 59 18.84 6.06 35.85
C LYS A 59 17.37 5.84 35.43
N ALA A 60 16.45 6.68 35.89
CA ALA A 60 15.03 6.57 35.52
C ALA A 60 14.80 6.83 34.02
N VAL A 61 15.48 7.84 33.46
CA VAL A 61 15.45 8.16 32.02
C VAL A 61 16.03 7.00 31.21
N ALA A 62 17.12 6.41 31.70
CA ALA A 62 17.74 5.25 31.04
C ALA A 62 16.80 4.05 30.97
N LEU A 63 16.09 3.74 32.07
CA LEU A 63 15.12 2.64 32.11
C LEU A 63 13.94 2.88 31.17
N VAL A 64 13.39 4.10 31.13
CA VAL A 64 12.30 4.45 30.22
C VAL A 64 12.77 4.35 28.76
N ALA A 65 13.93 4.89 28.43
CA ALA A 65 14.48 4.84 27.08
C ALA A 65 14.74 3.39 26.64
N ALA A 66 15.37 2.56 27.49
CA ALA A 66 15.59 1.15 27.21
C ALA A 66 14.26 0.39 27.00
N GLY A 67 13.27 0.63 27.86
CA GLY A 67 11.93 0.05 27.72
C GLY A 67 11.26 0.42 26.40
N LEU A 68 11.35 1.69 25.97
CA LEU A 68 10.83 2.14 24.68
C LEU A 68 11.50 1.43 23.50
N VAL A 69 12.84 1.27 23.52
CA VAL A 69 13.56 0.50 22.48
C VAL A 69 13.03 -0.93 22.41
N THR A 70 12.87 -1.59 23.55
CA THR A 70 12.40 -2.98 23.60
C THR A 70 10.98 -3.11 23.05
N VAL A 71 10.06 -2.22 23.43
CA VAL A 71 8.68 -2.24 22.94
C VAL A 71 8.63 -1.98 21.43
N LEU A 72 9.31 -0.96 20.94
CA LEU A 72 9.34 -0.63 19.51
C LEU A 72 9.94 -1.78 18.69
N SER A 73 11.06 -2.34 19.15
CA SER A 73 11.71 -3.47 18.48
C SER A 73 10.82 -4.72 18.46
N ALA A 74 10.11 -5.01 19.55
CA ALA A 74 9.16 -6.11 19.62
C ALA A 74 7.97 -5.91 18.65
N ILE A 75 7.41 -4.70 18.57
CA ILE A 75 6.34 -4.37 17.61
C ILE A 75 6.84 -4.58 16.17
N ASN A 76 8.02 -4.06 15.83
CA ASN A 76 8.56 -4.19 14.48
C ASN A 76 8.82 -5.65 14.10
N LEU A 77 9.31 -6.44 15.06
CA LEU A 77 9.54 -7.88 14.90
C LEU A 77 8.23 -8.64 14.63
N VAL A 78 7.18 -8.37 15.42
CA VAL A 78 5.87 -9.03 15.26
C VAL A 78 5.17 -8.61 13.97
N VAL A 79 5.21 -7.32 13.62
CA VAL A 79 4.60 -6.81 12.39
C VAL A 79 5.35 -7.31 11.15
N GLY A 80 6.66 -7.56 11.27
CA GLY A 80 7.49 -7.97 10.14
C GLY A 80 7.52 -6.92 9.03
N SER A 81 7.60 -5.63 9.39
CA SER A 81 7.46 -4.49 8.47
C SER A 81 8.35 -4.63 7.22
N SER A 82 9.64 -4.94 7.41
CA SER A 82 10.61 -5.14 6.33
C SER A 82 10.22 -6.30 5.39
N GLN A 83 9.70 -7.41 5.93
CA GLN A 83 9.22 -8.54 5.12
C GLN A 83 7.96 -8.16 4.34
N ARG A 84 7.01 -7.47 4.97
CA ARG A 84 5.78 -6.99 4.32
C ARG A 84 6.06 -5.96 3.23
N ALA A 85 7.01 -5.06 3.44
CA ALA A 85 7.45 -4.11 2.43
C ALA A 85 8.02 -4.83 1.19
N ARG A 86 8.86 -5.85 1.39
CA ARG A 86 9.39 -6.70 0.31
C ARG A 86 8.27 -7.42 -0.44
N ALA A 87 7.34 -8.08 0.27
CA ALA A 87 6.22 -8.78 -0.35
C ALA A 87 5.39 -7.83 -1.23
N HIS A 88 5.05 -6.64 -0.73
CA HIS A 88 4.33 -5.65 -1.55
C HIS A 88 5.18 -5.09 -2.71
N ALA A 89 6.50 -5.00 -2.56
CA ALA A 89 7.38 -4.65 -3.68
C ALA A 89 7.41 -5.75 -4.76
N ASP A 90 7.32 -7.03 -4.36
CA ASP A 90 7.25 -8.17 -5.27
C ASP A 90 5.91 -8.17 -6.02
N PHE A 91 4.77 -8.01 -5.33
CA PHE A 91 3.46 -7.89 -5.98
C PHE A 91 3.41 -6.73 -6.98
N ALA A 92 3.88 -5.54 -6.59
CA ALA A 92 3.95 -4.39 -7.50
C ALA A 92 4.78 -4.70 -8.76
N ARG A 93 5.92 -5.41 -8.62
CA ARG A 93 6.74 -5.84 -9.76
C ARG A 93 6.01 -6.81 -10.68
N GLN A 94 5.26 -7.77 -10.13
CA GLN A 94 4.48 -8.72 -10.91
C GLN A 94 3.38 -8.01 -11.72
N PHE A 95 2.60 -7.11 -11.10
CA PHE A 95 1.60 -6.32 -11.82
C PHE A 95 2.20 -5.37 -12.87
N ILE A 96 3.37 -4.77 -12.62
CA ILE A 96 4.10 -3.99 -13.63
C ILE A 96 4.47 -4.88 -14.83
N GLY A 97 4.79 -6.15 -14.60
CA GLY A 97 5.00 -7.14 -15.65
C GLY A 97 3.75 -7.32 -16.53
N LEU A 98 2.58 -7.45 -15.91
CA LEU A 98 1.29 -7.53 -16.62
C LEU A 98 0.99 -6.25 -17.41
N GLU A 99 1.20 -5.08 -16.80
CA GLU A 99 1.02 -3.78 -17.46
C GLU A 99 1.90 -3.67 -18.70
N LYS A 100 3.19 -4.01 -18.60
CA LYS A 100 4.13 -3.97 -19.73
C LYS A 100 3.67 -4.88 -20.86
N ARG A 101 3.19 -6.09 -20.54
CA ARG A 101 2.70 -7.03 -21.55
C ARG A 101 1.51 -6.44 -22.31
N MET A 102 0.52 -5.91 -21.61
CA MET A 102 -0.63 -5.26 -22.26
C MET A 102 -0.22 -3.99 -23.01
N ALA A 103 0.64 -3.15 -22.45
CA ALA A 103 1.03 -1.88 -23.09
C ALA A 103 1.82 -2.07 -24.40
N LEU A 104 2.50 -3.20 -24.57
CA LEU A 104 3.25 -3.55 -25.78
C LEU A 104 2.44 -4.37 -26.80
N SER A 105 1.22 -4.77 -26.44
CA SER A 105 0.33 -5.55 -27.30
C SER A 105 -0.79 -4.69 -27.88
N VAL A 106 -1.20 -5.01 -29.10
CA VAL A 106 -2.50 -4.57 -29.63
C VAL A 106 -3.60 -5.33 -28.87
N PRO A 107 -4.78 -4.73 -28.61
CA PRO A 107 -5.89 -5.45 -27.98
C PRO A 107 -6.17 -6.79 -28.66
N ASP A 108 -6.04 -7.86 -27.88
CA ASP A 108 -6.15 -9.24 -28.34
C ASP A 108 -6.75 -10.12 -27.22
N GLU A 109 -7.69 -10.98 -27.59
CA GLU A 109 -8.42 -11.82 -26.63
C GLU A 109 -7.51 -12.83 -25.92
N SER A 110 -6.52 -13.39 -26.64
CA SER A 110 -5.61 -14.38 -26.06
C SER A 110 -4.68 -13.75 -25.03
N VAL A 111 -4.18 -12.54 -25.30
CA VAL A 111 -3.39 -11.75 -24.34
C VAL A 111 -4.24 -11.37 -23.13
N LEU A 112 -5.48 -10.93 -23.35
CA LEU A 112 -6.39 -10.55 -22.28
C LEU A 112 -6.69 -11.73 -21.34
N LEU A 113 -6.97 -12.91 -21.91
CA LEU A 113 -7.22 -14.13 -21.14
C LEU A 113 -5.98 -14.55 -20.33
N ALA A 114 -4.80 -14.54 -20.96
CA ALA A 114 -3.55 -14.89 -20.29
C ALA A 114 -3.23 -13.94 -19.13
N VAL A 115 -3.36 -12.62 -19.35
CA VAL A 115 -3.14 -11.61 -18.31
C VAL A 115 -4.17 -11.72 -17.20
N SER A 116 -5.43 -12.04 -17.51
CA SER A 116 -6.48 -12.26 -16.51
C SER A 116 -6.17 -13.48 -15.64
N GLY A 117 -5.71 -14.58 -16.24
CA GLY A 117 -5.28 -15.76 -15.50
C GLY A 117 -4.10 -15.48 -14.56
N GLU A 118 -3.06 -14.81 -15.05
CA GLU A 118 -1.90 -14.46 -14.22
C GLU A 118 -2.25 -13.48 -13.10
N ARG A 119 -3.15 -12.52 -13.36
CA ARG A 119 -3.67 -11.62 -12.34
C ARG A 119 -4.34 -12.39 -11.21
N LEU A 120 -5.17 -13.39 -11.51
CA LEU A 120 -5.82 -14.22 -10.48
C LEU A 120 -4.81 -15.01 -9.65
N THR A 121 -3.73 -15.49 -10.26
CA THR A 121 -2.64 -16.15 -9.53
C THR A 121 -1.98 -15.20 -8.54
N ILE A 122 -1.72 -13.95 -8.93
CA ILE A 122 -1.16 -12.93 -8.04
C ILE A 122 -2.14 -12.62 -6.90
N GLU A 123 -3.41 -12.34 -7.24
CA GLU A 123 -4.46 -11.98 -6.27
C GLU A 123 -4.74 -13.11 -5.25
N ALA A 124 -4.53 -14.38 -5.63
CA ALA A 124 -4.68 -15.52 -4.72
C ALA A 124 -3.63 -15.54 -3.59
N GLU A 125 -2.46 -14.94 -3.83
CA GLU A 125 -1.37 -14.84 -2.83
C GLU A 125 -1.44 -13.54 -2.02
N GLU A 126 -2.31 -12.60 -2.39
CA GLU A 126 -2.39 -11.31 -1.73
C GLU A 126 -2.98 -11.40 -0.32
N PRO A 127 -2.47 -10.59 0.62
CA PRO A 127 -3.16 -10.39 1.89
C PRO A 127 -4.48 -9.64 1.67
N PRO A 128 -5.43 -9.68 2.63
CA PRO A 128 -6.69 -8.95 2.55
C PRO A 128 -6.51 -7.48 2.15
N VAL A 129 -7.36 -7.03 1.23
CA VAL A 129 -7.32 -5.67 0.69
C VAL A 129 -7.90 -4.67 1.69
N LEU A 130 -7.22 -3.54 1.87
CA LEU A 130 -7.75 -2.38 2.59
C LEU A 130 -8.59 -1.55 1.61
N HIS A 131 -9.91 -1.65 1.73
CA HIS A 131 -10.86 -1.07 0.78
C HIS A 131 -10.76 0.46 0.69
N VAL A 132 -10.61 1.17 1.80
CA VAL A 132 -10.45 2.63 1.82
C VAL A 132 -9.18 3.04 1.06
N LEU A 133 -8.09 2.32 1.28
CA LEU A 133 -6.83 2.57 0.57
C LEU A 133 -6.95 2.25 -0.92
N ASN A 134 -7.64 1.16 -1.26
CA ASN A 134 -7.88 0.76 -2.64
C ASN A 134 -8.71 1.83 -3.39
N VAL A 135 -9.73 2.41 -2.75
CA VAL A 135 -10.52 3.52 -3.30
C VAL A 135 -9.67 4.78 -3.49
N MET A 136 -8.74 5.08 -2.56
CA MET A 136 -7.80 6.19 -2.76
C MET A 136 -6.91 5.96 -3.98
N CYS A 137 -6.42 4.73 -4.20
CA CYS A 137 -5.63 4.37 -5.37
C CYS A 137 -6.46 4.39 -6.66
N HIS A 138 -7.74 3.99 -6.59
CA HIS A 138 -8.69 4.11 -7.70
C HIS A 138 -8.86 5.58 -8.12
N ASN A 139 -9.10 6.48 -7.16
CA ASN A 139 -9.22 7.92 -7.43
C ASN A 139 -7.95 8.51 -8.03
N GLU A 140 -6.77 8.07 -7.59
CA GLU A 140 -5.51 8.50 -8.21
C GLU A 140 -5.35 8.01 -9.63
N GLN A 141 -5.78 6.78 -9.92
CA GLN A 141 -5.77 6.26 -11.27
C GLN A 141 -6.74 7.03 -12.17
N MET A 142 -7.94 7.35 -11.68
CA MET A 142 -8.89 8.22 -12.36
C MET A 142 -8.29 9.61 -12.62
N ARG A 143 -7.68 10.26 -11.62
CA ARG A 143 -7.00 11.54 -11.83
C ARG A 143 -5.90 11.45 -12.88
N ALA A 144 -5.09 10.39 -12.84
CA ALA A 144 -4.03 10.17 -13.82
C ALA A 144 -4.54 9.98 -15.25
N MET A 145 -5.81 9.58 -15.41
CA MET A 145 -6.48 9.42 -16.70
C MET A 145 -7.31 10.64 -17.11
N GLY A 146 -7.32 11.71 -16.31
CA GLY A 146 -7.99 12.97 -16.62
C GLY A 146 -9.48 13.03 -16.26
N TYR A 147 -9.97 12.12 -15.40
CA TYR A 147 -11.33 12.21 -14.88
C TYR A 147 -11.49 13.44 -13.97
N ALA A 148 -12.68 14.02 -13.97
CA ALA A 148 -13.01 15.19 -13.17
C ALA A 148 -13.20 14.83 -11.68
N ASP A 149 -12.96 15.79 -10.79
CA ASP A 149 -13.01 15.57 -9.33
C ASP A 149 -14.41 15.16 -8.82
N ASP A 150 -15.47 15.53 -9.53
CA ASP A 150 -16.84 15.15 -9.22
C ASP A 150 -17.16 13.69 -9.56
N GLN A 151 -16.33 13.04 -10.39
CA GLN A 151 -16.38 11.62 -10.73
C GLN A 151 -15.57 10.74 -9.76
N LEU A 152 -14.89 11.34 -8.79
CA LEU A 152 -14.07 10.61 -7.82
C LEU A 152 -14.89 10.20 -6.61
N ALA A 153 -14.60 9.01 -6.08
CA ALA A 153 -15.20 8.54 -4.84
C ALA A 153 -14.81 9.47 -3.67
N LYS A 154 -15.78 9.81 -2.81
CA LYS A 154 -15.53 10.71 -1.68
C LYS A 154 -14.95 9.93 -0.50
N VAL A 155 -13.73 10.27 -0.11
CA VAL A 155 -13.03 9.69 1.04
C VAL A 155 -12.86 10.74 2.13
N GLY A 156 -13.43 10.50 3.31
CA GLY A 156 -13.38 11.39 4.46
C GLY A 156 -11.97 11.50 5.08
N PHE A 157 -11.77 12.52 5.91
CA PHE A 157 -10.48 12.80 6.54
C PHE A 157 -9.98 11.64 7.41
N TRP A 158 -10.82 11.14 8.32
CA TRP A 158 -10.46 10.02 9.21
C TRP A 158 -10.23 8.72 8.45
N GLN A 159 -11.02 8.46 7.40
CA GLN A 159 -10.82 7.31 6.51
C GLN A 159 -9.42 7.37 5.88
N ARG A 160 -9.03 8.55 5.37
CA ARG A 160 -7.69 8.77 4.79
C ARG A 160 -6.57 8.61 5.80
N MET A 161 -6.76 9.07 7.03
CA MET A 161 -5.72 9.01 8.07
C MET A 161 -5.43 7.56 8.50
N PHE A 162 -6.46 6.72 8.61
CA PHE A 162 -6.34 5.33 9.06
C PHE A 162 -6.25 4.31 7.93
N SER A 163 -6.27 4.73 6.66
CA SER A 163 -6.37 3.83 5.50
C SER A 163 -5.24 2.80 5.37
N GLN A 164 -4.10 3.03 6.02
CA GLN A 164 -2.96 2.09 6.01
C GLN A 164 -3.06 1.01 7.11
N LEU A 165 -3.95 1.20 8.08
CA LEU A 165 -4.07 0.33 9.26
C LEU A 165 -5.33 -0.53 9.19
N PHE A 166 -6.49 0.07 8.90
CA PHE A 166 -7.78 -0.62 8.83
C PHE A 166 -8.82 0.23 8.06
N ASP A 167 -9.92 -0.39 7.66
CA ASP A 167 -11.00 0.26 6.91
C ASP A 167 -12.00 0.98 7.83
N PHE A 168 -11.67 2.22 8.20
CA PHE A 168 -12.57 3.05 8.99
C PHE A 168 -13.83 3.44 8.18
N GLN A 169 -15.01 3.05 8.67
CA GLN A 169 -16.31 3.36 8.06
C GLN A 169 -16.37 3.08 6.56
N GLU A 170 -15.94 1.90 6.13
CA GLU A 170 -15.97 1.49 4.72
C GLU A 170 -17.35 1.67 4.07
N HIS A 171 -18.42 1.30 4.77
CA HIS A 171 -19.81 1.44 4.32
C HIS A 171 -20.22 2.89 3.98
N ALA A 172 -19.50 3.88 4.50
CA ALA A 172 -19.76 5.30 4.25
C ALA A 172 -19.04 5.83 3.00
N LEU A 173 -18.25 4.99 2.30
CA LEU A 173 -17.65 5.32 1.02
C LEU A 173 -18.77 5.59 0.01
N ARG A 174 -18.92 6.85 -0.38
CA ARG A 174 -19.90 7.26 -1.38
C ARG A 174 -19.25 7.23 -2.75
N SER A 175 -19.77 6.40 -3.64
CA SER A 175 -19.57 6.62 -5.07
C SER A 175 -20.02 8.04 -5.39
N SER A 176 -19.22 8.79 -6.14
CA SER A 176 -19.79 9.91 -6.90
C SER A 176 -20.95 9.36 -7.72
N LYS A 177 -22.02 10.15 -7.84
CA LYS A 177 -23.34 9.76 -8.40
C LYS A 177 -23.27 8.82 -9.62
N PRO A 178 -24.31 7.97 -9.81
CA PRO A 178 -24.44 7.14 -11.01
C PRO A 178 -24.39 7.96 -12.30
#